data_AF-A0A7V3A8K5-F1
#
_entry.id   AF-A0A7V3A8K5-F1
#
_cell.length_a   1.000
_cell.length_b   1.000
_cell.length_c   1.000
_cell.angle_alpha   90.00
_cell.angle_beta   90.00
_cell.angle_gamma   90.00
#
_symmetry.space_group_name_H-M   'P 1'
#
loop_
_entity.id
_entity.type
_entity.pdbx_description
1 polymer ?
#
loop_
_entity_poly.entity_id
_entity_poly.type
_entity_poly.pdbx_seq_one_letter_code
_entity_poly.pdbx_strand_id
1 'polypeptide(L)'
;MNLRETTFGEFLKPSQIIFELKSQDKLEAIEELLDSLVKQKLINNKDLTLTRIVDRENLESTALGHGIAVPHARVDTENQIAVAVGRSPVGIDFQAPDGQPVNLIILVIWNPTIPGLFNHLFAGLARFLIKPENRYRILNARDKNELYAVLSEIHFSFPREDKIINRASLLKKLQDIEIRMRRAPKDKLEELQKHRNLIREDLDQSLLARFDLLMERYGYAVAEVVDGACRSCNMSVSTQMASAIEESNDIYVCENCGKYLIAARKERVAREKTEKEKIEKEKPAIKAKARKAGEPTPKKKPARK
;
A
#
# COMPACT_ATOMS: atom_id res chain seq x y z
N MET A 1 5.30 -16.23 0.17
CA MET A 1 4.42 -15.07 -0.06
C MET A 1 3.84 -15.19 -1.46
N ASN A 2 2.52 -15.09 -1.62
CA ASN A 2 1.92 -15.08 -2.96
C ASN A 2 2.18 -13.71 -3.59
N LEU A 3 2.97 -13.66 -4.68
CA LEU A 3 3.26 -12.44 -5.43
C LEU A 3 2.36 -12.38 -6.69
N ARG A 4 1.78 -11.20 -6.97
CA ARG A 4 1.20 -10.84 -8.26
C ARG A 4 2.37 -10.39 -9.13
N GLU A 5 2.65 -11.18 -10.15
CA GLU A 5 3.52 -10.77 -11.23
C GLU A 5 2.75 -9.86 -12.17
N THR A 6 3.40 -8.80 -12.63
CA THR A 6 2.89 -7.86 -13.63
C THR A 6 4.06 -7.29 -14.43
N THR A 7 3.76 -6.58 -15.51
CA THR A 7 4.74 -5.95 -16.38
C THR A 7 4.58 -4.44 -16.40
N PHE A 8 5.61 -3.73 -16.81
CA PHE A 8 5.57 -2.28 -16.94
C PHE A 8 4.58 -1.75 -17.97
N GLY A 9 4.18 -2.59 -18.92
CA GLY A 9 3.08 -2.28 -19.84
C GLY A 9 1.72 -2.07 -19.15
N GLU A 10 1.52 -2.50 -17.89
CA GLU A 10 0.30 -2.16 -17.13
C GLU A 10 0.30 -0.69 -16.64
N PHE A 11 1.47 -0.05 -16.51
CA PHE A 11 1.63 1.31 -15.99
C PHE A 11 2.06 2.33 -17.05
N LEU A 12 2.66 1.85 -18.15
CA LEU A 12 3.15 2.65 -19.25
C LEU A 12 2.34 2.34 -20.51
N LYS A 13 1.87 3.38 -21.19
CA LYS A 13 1.31 3.31 -22.55
C LYS A 13 2.25 4.00 -23.52
N PRO A 14 2.22 3.68 -24.84
CA PRO A 14 3.03 4.38 -25.83
C PRO A 14 2.85 5.90 -25.78
N SER A 15 1.64 6.38 -25.47
CA SER A 15 1.33 7.82 -25.41
C SER A 15 2.01 8.56 -24.24
N GLN A 16 2.62 7.84 -23.28
CA GLN A 16 3.42 8.36 -22.18
C GLN A 16 4.93 8.35 -22.50
N ILE A 17 5.33 7.88 -23.70
CA ILE A 17 6.73 7.87 -24.15
C ILE A 17 6.99 9.06 -25.07
N ILE A 18 7.99 9.86 -24.70
CA ILE A 18 8.62 10.87 -25.51
C ILE A 18 9.93 10.26 -26.04
N PHE A 19 9.91 9.82 -27.29
CA PHE A 19 11.02 9.06 -27.88
C PHE A 19 12.29 9.89 -28.07
N GLU A 20 12.12 11.19 -28.32
CA GLU A 20 13.21 12.17 -28.39
C GLU A 20 12.78 13.40 -27.60
N LEU A 21 13.34 13.56 -26.41
CA LEU A 21 13.19 14.77 -25.60
C LEU A 21 13.81 15.95 -26.34
N LYS A 22 13.14 17.10 -26.28
CA LYS A 22 13.66 18.36 -26.82
C LYS A 22 14.49 19.13 -25.80
N SER A 23 14.21 18.89 -24.52
CA SER A 23 14.85 19.52 -23.38
C SER A 23 16.34 19.17 -23.29
N GLN A 24 17.16 20.14 -22.89
CA GLN A 24 18.61 19.97 -22.76
C GLN A 24 19.11 20.04 -21.31
N ASP A 25 18.28 20.51 -20.39
CA ASP A 25 18.56 20.48 -18.96
C ASP A 25 17.57 19.60 -18.18
N LYS A 26 17.98 19.32 -16.95
CA LYS A 26 17.28 18.45 -16.00
C LYS A 26 15.83 18.90 -15.75
N LEU A 27 15.62 20.20 -15.52
CA LEU A 27 14.33 20.72 -15.10
C LEU A 27 13.36 20.73 -16.27
N GLU A 28 13.80 21.23 -17.43
CA GLU A 28 13.02 21.22 -18.67
C GLU A 28 12.58 19.80 -19.04
N ALA A 29 13.48 18.81 -18.91
CA ALA A 29 13.15 17.42 -19.23
C ALA A 29 12.09 16.83 -18.29
N ILE A 30 12.13 17.19 -17.01
CA ILE A 30 11.10 16.80 -16.03
C ILE A 30 9.77 17.48 -16.39
N GLU A 31 9.78 18.77 -16.75
CA GLU A 31 8.57 19.49 -17.16
C GLU A 31 7.94 18.91 -18.43
N GLU A 32 8.75 18.58 -19.44
CA GLU A 32 8.30 17.97 -20.70
C GLU A 32 7.61 16.61 -20.44
N LEU A 33 8.14 15.81 -19.50
CA LEU A 33 7.52 14.56 -19.07
C LEU A 33 6.23 14.79 -18.26
N LEU A 34 6.18 15.81 -17.41
CA LEU A 34 4.96 16.17 -16.69
C LEU A 34 3.86 16.65 -17.63
N ASP A 35 4.19 17.38 -18.70
CA ASP A 35 3.22 17.79 -19.72
C ASP A 35 2.58 16.59 -20.41
N SER A 36 3.37 15.54 -20.66
CA SER A 36 2.83 14.26 -21.14
C SER A 36 1.84 13.66 -20.15
N LEU A 37 2.15 13.64 -18.84
CA LEU A 37 1.24 13.11 -17.81
C LEU A 37 -0.06 13.93 -17.67
N VAL A 38 0.03 15.26 -17.72
CA VAL A 38 -1.14 16.16 -17.69
C VAL A 38 -2.02 15.91 -18.91
N LYS A 39 -1.42 15.81 -20.10
CA LYS A 39 -2.15 15.54 -21.35
C LYS A 39 -2.93 14.23 -21.29
N GLN A 40 -2.38 13.21 -20.62
CA GLN A 40 -3.07 11.93 -20.40
C GLN A 40 -4.02 11.91 -19.20
N LYS A 41 -4.18 13.04 -18.50
CA LYS A 41 -5.01 13.16 -17.28
C LYS A 41 -4.60 12.17 -16.18
N LEU A 42 -3.30 11.91 -16.06
CA LEU A 42 -2.75 11.04 -15.02
C LEU A 42 -2.33 11.82 -13.77
N ILE A 43 -2.17 13.14 -13.89
CA ILE A 43 -1.93 14.07 -12.79
C ILE A 43 -2.78 15.33 -12.99
N ASN A 44 -3.19 15.95 -11.88
CA ASN A 44 -4.08 17.11 -11.90
C ASN A 44 -3.34 18.45 -11.66
N ASN A 45 -2.21 18.44 -10.94
CA ASN A 45 -1.48 19.64 -10.55
C ASN A 45 -0.01 19.54 -10.94
N LYS A 46 0.35 20.08 -12.12
CA LYS A 46 1.72 20.08 -12.66
C LYS A 46 2.68 20.77 -11.71
N ASP A 47 2.37 21.99 -11.27
CA ASP A 47 3.28 22.85 -10.50
C ASP A 47 3.61 22.25 -9.13
N LEU A 48 2.61 21.72 -8.43
CA LEU A 48 2.82 20.98 -7.18
C LEU A 48 3.72 19.77 -7.43
N THR A 49 3.44 19.01 -8.49
CA THR A 49 4.20 17.80 -8.80
C THR A 49 5.65 18.12 -9.14
N LEU A 50 5.88 19.15 -9.95
CA LEU A 50 7.21 19.65 -10.29
C LEU A 50 7.98 20.05 -9.04
N THR A 51 7.36 20.86 -8.18
CA THR A 51 7.96 21.30 -6.91
C THR A 51 8.43 20.10 -6.07
N ARG A 52 7.58 19.07 -5.94
CA ARG A 52 7.92 17.86 -5.18
C ARG A 52 9.05 17.05 -5.79
N ILE A 53 9.14 16.98 -7.12
CA ILE A 53 10.24 16.30 -7.81
C ILE A 53 11.53 17.07 -7.60
N VAL A 54 11.51 18.40 -7.77
CA VAL A 54 12.68 19.26 -7.58
C VAL A 54 13.18 19.20 -6.14
N ASP A 55 12.30 19.25 -5.14
CA ASP A 55 12.66 19.07 -3.73
C ASP A 55 13.36 17.73 -3.51
N ARG A 56 12.86 16.64 -4.11
CA ARG A 56 13.46 15.30 -4.01
C ARG A 56 14.83 15.24 -4.70
N GLU A 57 14.96 15.83 -5.87
CA GLU A 57 16.17 15.83 -6.69
C GLU A 57 17.28 16.68 -6.08
N ASN A 58 16.93 17.76 -5.37
CA ASN A 58 17.87 18.63 -4.66
C ASN A 58 18.48 17.97 -3.41
N LEU A 59 17.83 16.95 -2.84
CA LEU A 59 18.41 16.18 -1.74
C LEU A 59 19.60 15.37 -2.23
N GLU A 60 19.36 14.56 -3.26
CA GLU A 60 20.35 13.75 -3.97
C GLU A 60 19.82 13.45 -5.38
N SER A 61 20.73 13.42 -6.36
CA SER A 61 20.39 13.05 -7.74
C SER A 61 19.64 11.71 -7.80
N THR A 62 18.60 11.65 -8.64
CA THR A 62 17.88 10.39 -8.91
C THR A 62 18.45 9.60 -10.09
N ALA A 63 19.62 10.02 -10.60
CA ALA A 63 20.37 9.27 -11.58
C ALA A 63 20.97 7.99 -10.98
N LEU A 64 20.85 6.88 -11.71
CA LEU A 64 21.37 5.57 -11.32
C LEU A 64 22.76 5.30 -11.93
N GLY A 65 23.27 6.23 -12.74
CA GLY A 65 24.39 6.02 -13.63
C GLY A 65 23.98 5.29 -14.91
N HIS A 66 24.96 5.03 -15.78
CA HIS A 66 24.81 4.33 -17.06
C HIS A 66 23.73 4.94 -17.98
N GLY A 67 23.59 6.26 -17.94
CA GLY A 67 22.66 6.99 -18.80
C GLY A 67 21.20 6.93 -18.36
N ILE A 68 20.90 6.60 -17.09
CA ILE A 68 19.51 6.43 -16.61
C ILE A 68 19.24 7.28 -15.36
N ALA A 69 18.07 7.93 -15.32
CA ALA A 69 17.50 8.53 -14.12
C ALA A 69 16.06 8.09 -13.88
N VAL A 70 15.66 8.07 -12.60
CA VAL A 70 14.28 7.77 -12.18
C VAL A 70 13.76 8.87 -11.24
N PRO A 71 13.51 10.09 -11.75
CA PRO A 71 12.89 11.15 -10.96
C PRO A 71 11.51 10.71 -10.49
N HIS A 72 11.16 11.04 -9.26
CA HIS A 72 9.96 10.47 -8.66
C HIS A 72 9.38 11.35 -7.55
N ALA A 73 8.07 11.35 -7.38
CA ALA A 73 7.40 12.10 -6.32
C ALA A 73 6.11 11.47 -5.82
N ARG A 74 5.83 11.71 -4.53
CA ARG A 74 4.59 11.33 -3.85
C ARG A 74 3.58 12.46 -4.00
N VAL A 75 2.60 12.28 -4.86
CA VAL A 75 1.52 13.25 -5.12
C VAL A 75 0.22 12.49 -5.27
N ASP A 76 -0.89 13.06 -4.81
CA ASP A 76 -2.20 12.41 -4.98
C ASP A 76 -2.57 12.31 -6.46
N THR A 77 -2.68 11.06 -6.94
CA THR A 77 -2.99 10.68 -8.32
C THR A 77 -4.26 9.82 -8.38
N GLU A 78 -5.21 10.04 -7.45
CA GLU A 78 -6.51 9.36 -7.40
C GLU A 78 -6.41 7.82 -7.45
N ASN A 79 -5.31 7.30 -6.87
CA ASN A 79 -4.97 5.87 -6.71
C ASN A 79 -4.31 5.17 -7.91
N GLN A 80 -3.76 5.91 -8.87
CA GLN A 80 -3.02 5.32 -10.00
C GLN A 80 -1.54 5.70 -9.96
N ILE A 81 -0.64 4.84 -10.45
CA ILE A 81 0.73 5.26 -10.73
C ILE A 81 0.72 5.99 -12.06
N ALA A 82 1.32 7.17 -12.10
CA ALA A 82 1.58 7.88 -13.35
C ALA A 82 3.06 7.72 -13.71
N VAL A 83 3.32 7.21 -14.92
CA VAL A 83 4.67 7.02 -15.46
C VAL A 83 4.81 7.79 -16.76
N ALA A 84 5.92 8.49 -16.95
CA ALA A 84 6.33 8.99 -18.25
C ALA A 84 7.77 8.58 -18.54
N VAL A 85 8.09 8.32 -19.79
CA VAL A 85 9.45 7.96 -20.20
C VAL A 85 9.92 8.90 -21.29
N GLY A 86 11.10 9.47 -21.09
CA GLY A 86 11.78 10.32 -22.05
C GLY A 86 13.12 9.73 -22.41
N ARG A 87 13.46 9.75 -23.70
CA ARG A 87 14.82 9.46 -24.15
C ARG A 87 15.44 10.71 -24.76
N SER A 88 16.61 11.10 -24.26
CA SER A 88 17.45 12.17 -24.82
C SER A 88 18.60 11.54 -25.62
N PRO A 89 18.63 11.70 -26.96
CA PRO A 89 19.74 11.20 -27.77
C PRO A 89 21.09 11.83 -27.42
N VAL A 90 21.08 13.13 -27.07
CA VAL A 90 22.28 13.90 -26.71
C VAL A 90 22.72 13.67 -25.27
N GLY A 91 21.80 13.24 -24.41
CA GLY A 91 22.03 13.08 -22.98
C GLY A 91 21.84 14.41 -22.23
N ILE A 92 21.43 14.33 -20.97
CA ILE A 92 21.15 15.48 -20.11
C ILE A 92 22.00 15.36 -18.84
N ASP A 93 22.65 16.45 -18.42
CA ASP A 93 23.37 16.46 -17.15
C ASP A 93 22.39 16.32 -15.99
N PHE A 94 22.44 15.15 -15.37
CA PHE A 94 21.62 14.81 -14.22
C PHE A 94 22.44 14.74 -12.92
N GLN A 95 23.71 15.15 -12.95
CA GLN A 95 24.66 15.00 -11.84
C GLN A 95 24.75 13.52 -11.40
N ALA A 96 24.90 12.63 -12.39
CA ALA A 96 24.95 11.20 -12.14
C ALA A 96 26.20 10.81 -11.32
N PRO A 97 26.13 9.78 -10.46
CA PRO A 97 27.27 9.35 -9.64
C PRO A 97 28.50 8.93 -10.45
N ASP A 98 28.31 8.48 -11.70
CA ASP A 98 29.37 8.09 -12.64
C ASP A 98 29.83 9.24 -13.56
N GLY A 99 29.28 10.45 -13.38
CA GLY A 99 29.56 11.64 -14.18
C GLY A 99 29.07 11.57 -15.62
N GLN A 100 28.31 10.53 -16.00
CA GLN A 100 27.79 10.37 -17.37
C GLN A 100 26.46 11.11 -17.54
N PRO A 101 26.18 11.66 -18.73
CA PRO A 101 24.88 12.25 -19.01
C PRO A 101 23.78 11.17 -19.04
N VAL A 102 22.56 11.56 -18.71
CA VAL A 102 21.39 10.68 -18.71
C VAL A 102 20.68 10.73 -20.07
N ASN A 103 20.55 9.58 -20.70
CA ASN A 103 19.85 9.41 -21.98
C ASN A 103 18.43 8.87 -21.81
N LEU A 104 18.09 8.26 -20.68
CA LEU A 104 16.77 7.72 -20.39
C LEU A 104 16.27 8.23 -19.04
N ILE A 105 15.11 8.87 -19.04
CA ILE A 105 14.45 9.38 -17.84
C ILE A 105 13.13 8.64 -17.69
N ILE A 106 12.94 7.99 -16.54
CA ILE A 106 11.69 7.30 -16.17
C ILE A 106 11.07 8.07 -15.01
N LEU A 107 10.14 8.98 -15.31
CA LEU A 107 9.42 9.76 -14.31
C LEU A 107 8.32 8.91 -13.67
N VAL A 108 8.27 8.83 -12.34
CA VAL A 108 7.27 8.05 -11.59
C VAL A 108 6.58 8.88 -10.52
N ILE A 109 5.26 9.05 -10.64
CA ILE A 109 4.41 9.73 -9.65
C ILE A 109 3.41 8.74 -9.08
N TRP A 110 3.20 8.77 -7.77
CA TRP A 110 2.24 7.86 -7.15
C TRP A 110 1.57 8.48 -5.93
N ASN A 111 0.36 7.98 -5.67
CA ASN A 111 -0.39 8.34 -4.49
C ASN A 111 0.33 7.85 -3.22
N PRO A 112 0.69 8.73 -2.26
CA PRO A 112 1.33 8.35 -1.00
C PRO A 112 0.54 7.34 -0.16
N THR A 113 -0.74 7.20 -0.46
CA THR A 113 -1.67 6.25 0.15
C THR A 113 -1.36 4.78 -0.21
N ILE A 114 -0.46 4.51 -1.16
CA ILE A 114 -0.04 3.16 -1.54
C ILE A 114 1.42 2.91 -1.07
N PRO A 115 1.63 2.47 0.18
CA PRO A 115 2.95 2.24 0.74
C PRO A 115 3.69 1.09 0.05
N GLY A 116 5.02 1.20 -0.02
CA GLY A 116 5.91 0.22 -0.65
C GLY A 116 5.79 0.11 -2.18
N LEU A 117 4.80 0.75 -2.81
CA LEU A 117 4.53 0.62 -4.25
C LEU A 117 5.73 1.03 -5.10
N PHE A 118 6.30 2.20 -4.82
CA PHE A 118 7.49 2.68 -5.51
C PHE A 118 8.68 1.74 -5.29
N ASN A 119 8.87 1.18 -4.08
CA ASN A 119 9.98 0.28 -3.80
C ASN A 119 9.90 -1.00 -4.66
N HIS A 120 8.70 -1.56 -4.82
CA HIS A 120 8.48 -2.72 -5.68
C HIS A 120 8.71 -2.40 -7.16
N LEU A 121 8.22 -1.25 -7.62
CA LEU A 121 8.44 -0.76 -8.98
C LEU A 121 9.93 -0.51 -9.24
N PHE A 122 10.59 0.23 -8.35
CA PHE A 122 12.01 0.53 -8.43
C PHE A 122 12.85 -0.74 -8.42
N ALA A 123 12.52 -1.74 -7.59
CA ALA A 123 13.23 -3.01 -7.56
C ALA A 123 13.14 -3.74 -8.92
N GLY A 124 12.00 -3.70 -9.61
CA GLY A 124 11.87 -4.26 -10.96
C GLY A 124 12.65 -3.47 -12.01
N LEU A 125 12.57 -2.14 -11.97
CA LEU A 125 13.36 -1.26 -12.83
C LEU A 125 14.86 -1.55 -12.65
N ALA A 126 15.36 -1.49 -11.41
CA ALA A 126 16.77 -1.71 -11.09
C ALA A 126 17.25 -3.10 -11.55
N ARG A 127 16.49 -4.18 -11.29
CA ARG A 127 16.83 -5.53 -11.75
C ARG A 127 16.93 -5.65 -13.27
N PHE A 128 16.10 -4.92 -14.01
CA PHE A 128 16.13 -4.93 -15.46
C PHE A 128 17.28 -4.08 -16.00
N LEU A 129 17.46 -2.88 -15.43
CA LEU A 129 18.40 -1.86 -15.90
C LEU A 129 19.85 -2.14 -15.51
N ILE A 130 20.11 -2.96 -14.49
CA ILE A 130 21.48 -3.37 -14.12
C ILE A 130 22.16 -4.22 -15.22
N LYS A 131 21.37 -4.90 -16.07
CA LYS A 131 21.88 -5.72 -17.17
C LYS A 131 22.32 -4.84 -18.35
N PRO A 132 23.61 -4.87 -18.77
CA PRO A 132 24.10 -4.06 -19.87
C PRO A 132 23.36 -4.28 -21.19
N GLU A 133 22.92 -5.50 -21.47
CA GLU A 133 22.21 -5.88 -22.69
C GLU A 133 20.85 -5.18 -22.76
N ASN A 134 20.16 -5.06 -21.62
CA ASN A 134 18.89 -4.35 -21.53
C ASN A 134 19.07 -2.85 -21.73
N ARG A 135 20.09 -2.25 -21.11
CA ARG A 135 20.43 -0.84 -21.35
C ARG A 135 20.74 -0.59 -22.82
N TYR A 136 21.55 -1.45 -23.43
CA TYR A 136 21.87 -1.36 -24.85
C TYR A 136 20.62 -1.37 -25.72
N ARG A 137 19.68 -2.30 -25.47
CA ARG A 137 18.41 -2.40 -26.20
C ARG A 137 17.54 -1.15 -26.04
N ILE A 138 17.46 -0.59 -24.83
CA ILE A 138 16.70 0.65 -24.58
C ILE A 138 17.35 1.84 -25.30
N LEU A 139 18.67 2.01 -25.14
CA LEU A 139 19.40 3.15 -25.67
C LEU A 139 19.59 3.10 -27.19
N ASN A 140 19.39 1.95 -27.84
CA ASN A 140 19.49 1.76 -29.28
C ASN A 140 18.14 1.44 -29.96
N ALA A 141 17.02 1.56 -29.25
CA ALA A 141 15.71 1.43 -29.87
C ALA A 141 15.56 2.41 -31.05
N ARG A 142 15.05 1.94 -32.18
CA ARG A 142 14.98 2.71 -33.43
C ARG A 142 13.76 3.62 -33.49
N ASP A 143 12.72 3.25 -32.77
CA ASP A 143 11.49 4.01 -32.67
C ASP A 143 10.82 3.84 -31.30
N LYS A 144 9.76 4.63 -31.11
CA LYS A 144 8.94 4.64 -29.90
C LYS A 144 8.32 3.27 -29.57
N ASN A 145 7.96 2.49 -30.58
CA ASN A 145 7.31 1.20 -30.37
C ASN A 145 8.33 0.15 -29.92
N GLU A 146 9.53 0.16 -30.48
CA GLU A 146 10.63 -0.69 -30.03
C GLU A 146 11.03 -0.34 -28.59
N LEU A 147 11.14 0.96 -28.26
CA LEU A 147 11.41 1.40 -26.89
C LEU A 147 10.31 0.92 -25.92
N TYR A 148 9.04 1.09 -26.29
CA TYR A 148 7.91 0.60 -25.52
C TYR A 148 7.96 -0.91 -25.30
N ALA A 149 8.26 -1.67 -26.35
CA ALA A 149 8.31 -3.13 -26.30
C ALA A 149 9.38 -3.61 -25.31
N VAL A 150 10.60 -3.05 -25.39
CA VAL A 150 11.70 -3.39 -24.47
C VAL A 150 11.34 -3.02 -23.03
N LEU A 151 10.78 -1.84 -22.79
CA LEU A 151 10.36 -1.40 -21.46
C LEU A 151 9.23 -2.28 -20.89
N SER A 152 8.35 -2.79 -21.75
CA SER A 152 7.24 -3.66 -21.34
C SER A 152 7.68 -5.05 -20.87
N GLU A 153 8.93 -5.45 -21.11
CA GLU A 153 9.52 -6.69 -20.58
C GLU A 153 9.93 -6.58 -19.11
N ILE A 154 9.88 -5.38 -18.52
CA ILE A 154 10.23 -5.18 -17.11
C ILE A 154 9.14 -5.84 -16.25
N HIS A 155 9.55 -6.82 -15.46
CA HIS A 155 8.68 -7.56 -14.55
C HIS A 155 8.72 -6.98 -13.13
N PHE A 156 7.53 -6.81 -12.55
CA PHE A 156 7.35 -6.43 -11.16
C PHE A 156 6.64 -7.54 -10.39
N SER A 157 7.15 -7.78 -9.19
CA SER A 157 6.53 -8.68 -8.23
C SER A 157 5.96 -7.83 -7.11
N PHE A 158 4.63 -7.73 -7.08
CA PHE A 158 3.88 -7.13 -5.98
C PHE A 158 3.33 -8.24 -5.08
N PRO A 159 3.13 -8.06 -3.78
CA PRO A 159 2.34 -9.00 -2.98
C PRO A 159 0.89 -9.11 -3.53
N ARG A 160 0.33 -10.34 -3.68
CA ARG A 160 -1.06 -10.55 -4.15
C ARG A 160 -2.08 -10.04 -3.11
N GLU A 161 -2.91 -9.09 -3.57
CA GLU A 161 -4.24 -8.63 -3.10
C GLU A 161 -4.33 -7.96 -1.70
N ASP A 162 -5.02 -6.83 -1.48
CA ASP A 162 -6.08 -6.09 -2.19
C ASP A 162 -5.84 -4.57 -2.17
N LYS A 163 -6.45 -3.84 -3.11
CA LYS A 163 -6.69 -2.36 -3.15
C LYS A 163 -5.91 -1.51 -2.13
N ILE A 164 -5.00 -0.66 -2.61
CA ILE A 164 -4.51 0.57 -1.94
C ILE A 164 -4.36 0.36 -0.42
N ILE A 165 -3.22 -0.15 0.03
CA ILE A 165 -3.03 -0.44 1.46
C ILE A 165 -3.25 0.84 2.26
N ASN A 166 -4.38 0.91 2.98
CA ASN A 166 -4.67 1.99 3.90
C ASN A 166 -3.47 2.15 4.87
N ARG A 167 -2.89 3.35 5.04
CA ARG A 167 -1.80 3.60 6.01
C ARG A 167 -2.18 3.10 7.40
N ALA A 168 -3.46 3.17 7.76
CA ALA A 168 -4.00 2.62 9.00
C ALA A 168 -4.04 1.07 9.01
N SER A 169 -4.15 0.43 7.84
CA SER A 169 -3.98 -1.02 7.70
C SER A 169 -2.52 -1.47 7.88
N LEU A 170 -1.53 -0.64 7.54
CA LEU A 170 -0.13 -0.94 7.90
C LEU A 170 0.07 -0.91 9.41
N LEU A 171 -0.47 0.09 10.10
CA LEU A 171 -0.44 0.16 11.57
C LEU A 171 -1.10 -1.09 12.18
N LYS A 172 -2.22 -1.56 11.61
CA LYS A 172 -2.86 -2.80 12.07
C LYS A 172 -1.98 -4.03 11.87
N LYS A 173 -1.36 -4.18 10.69
CA LYS A 173 -0.41 -5.27 10.40
C LYS A 173 0.80 -5.22 11.34
N LEU A 174 1.36 -4.05 11.58
CA LEU A 174 2.48 -3.84 12.50
C LEU A 174 2.11 -4.30 13.92
N GLN A 175 0.95 -3.87 14.41
CA GLN A 175 0.42 -4.32 15.71
C GLN A 175 0.29 -5.84 15.77
N ASP A 176 -0.33 -6.46 14.76
CA ASP A 176 -0.56 -7.90 14.76
C ASP A 176 0.78 -8.67 14.75
N ILE A 177 1.80 -8.17 14.04
CA ILE A 177 3.16 -8.73 14.07
C ILE A 177 3.78 -8.59 15.46
N GLU A 178 3.75 -7.41 16.07
CA GLU A 178 4.34 -7.20 17.41
C GLU A 178 3.65 -8.05 18.47
N ILE A 179 2.33 -8.21 18.39
CA ILE A 179 1.58 -9.13 19.26
C ILE A 179 2.02 -10.58 19.04
N ARG A 180 2.22 -11.01 17.78
CA ARG A 180 2.71 -12.36 17.46
C ARG A 180 4.13 -12.59 17.97
N MET A 181 5.03 -11.61 17.84
CA MET A 181 6.41 -11.70 18.30
C MET A 181 6.49 -11.97 19.81
N ARG A 182 5.58 -11.43 20.62
CA ARG A 182 5.52 -11.70 22.07
C ARG A 182 5.33 -13.17 22.43
N ARG A 183 4.82 -13.99 21.51
CA ARG A 183 4.50 -15.42 21.71
C ARG A 183 5.17 -16.34 20.70
N ALA A 184 6.01 -15.81 19.81
CA ALA A 184 6.62 -16.57 18.73
C ALA A 184 7.83 -17.37 19.21
N PRO A 185 8.05 -18.58 18.68
CA PRO A 185 9.27 -19.34 18.93
C PRO A 185 10.49 -18.69 18.23
N LYS A 186 11.71 -18.99 18.72
CA LYS A 186 12.94 -18.31 18.29
C LYS A 186 13.23 -18.39 16.79
N ASP A 187 12.89 -19.51 16.16
CA ASP A 187 13.03 -19.77 14.72
C ASP A 187 12.17 -18.84 13.85
N LYS A 188 11.05 -18.35 14.37
CA LYS A 188 10.15 -17.42 13.65
C LYS A 188 10.39 -15.95 13.96
N LEU A 189 11.19 -15.64 14.99
CA LEU A 189 11.44 -14.26 15.40
C LEU A 189 12.17 -13.48 14.31
N GLU A 190 13.16 -14.08 13.65
CA GLU A 190 13.95 -13.38 12.63
C GLU A 190 13.09 -12.96 11.43
N GLU A 191 12.20 -13.84 10.97
CA GLU A 191 11.26 -13.55 9.88
C GLU A 191 10.27 -12.45 10.28
N LEU A 192 9.66 -12.55 11.47
CA LEU A 192 8.75 -11.54 11.98
C LEU A 192 9.44 -10.19 12.17
N GLN A 193 10.70 -10.19 12.58
CA GLN A 193 11.50 -8.98 12.76
C GLN A 193 11.80 -8.29 11.42
N LYS A 194 12.11 -9.06 10.36
CA LYS A 194 12.24 -8.52 9.00
C LYS A 194 10.94 -7.89 8.53
N HIS A 195 9.81 -8.57 8.69
CA HIS A 195 8.50 -8.02 8.30
C HIS A 195 8.11 -6.78 9.11
N ARG A 196 8.39 -6.77 10.42
CA ARG A 196 8.19 -5.60 11.27
C ARG A 196 8.98 -4.40 10.76
N ASN A 197 10.27 -4.58 10.46
CA ASN A 197 11.14 -3.49 10.03
C ASN A 197 10.70 -2.90 8.69
N LEU A 198 10.34 -3.75 7.71
CA LEU A 198 9.82 -3.29 6.42
C LEU A 198 8.58 -2.40 6.58
N ILE A 199 7.62 -2.79 7.44
CA ILE A 199 6.42 -1.97 7.68
C ILE A 199 6.79 -0.65 8.38
N ARG A 200 7.77 -0.67 9.29
CA ARG A 200 8.21 0.54 9.99
C ARG A 200 8.92 1.52 9.05
N GLU A 201 9.67 1.05 8.06
CA GLU A 201 10.30 1.90 7.03
C GLU A 201 9.27 2.65 6.16
N ASP A 202 8.08 2.08 6.00
CA ASP A 202 6.98 2.66 5.22
C ASP A 202 6.08 3.65 6.02
N LEU A 203 6.35 3.85 7.32
CA LEU A 203 5.55 4.70 8.21
C LEU A 203 6.34 5.92 8.72
N ASP A 204 5.65 7.05 8.85
CA ASP A 204 6.25 8.31 9.32
C ASP A 204 6.69 8.18 10.80
N GLN A 205 7.84 8.76 11.15
CA GLN A 205 8.43 8.66 12.50
C GLN A 205 7.49 9.13 13.62
N SER A 206 6.68 10.17 13.38
CA SER A 206 5.70 10.66 14.33
C SER A 206 4.58 9.65 14.61
N LEU A 207 4.16 8.91 13.59
CA LEU A 207 3.15 7.85 13.73
C LEU A 207 3.73 6.66 14.51
N LEU A 208 4.97 6.28 14.21
CA LEU A 208 5.69 5.21 14.90
C LEU A 208 5.89 5.53 16.38
N ALA A 209 6.33 6.74 16.71
CA ALA A 209 6.52 7.15 18.10
C ALA A 209 5.22 7.02 18.92
N ARG A 210 4.10 7.50 18.38
CA ARG A 210 2.79 7.34 19.02
C ARG A 210 2.34 5.88 19.07
N PHE A 211 2.57 5.12 18.00
CA PHE A 211 2.25 3.70 17.94
C PHE A 211 2.97 2.92 19.04
N ASP A 212 4.29 3.12 19.18
CA ASP A 212 5.14 2.45 20.16
C ASP A 212 4.65 2.77 21.59
N LEU A 213 4.35 4.04 21.89
CA LEU A 213 3.77 4.45 23.18
C LEU A 213 2.45 3.74 23.50
N LEU A 214 1.58 3.57 22.51
CA LEU A 214 0.30 2.87 22.69
C LEU A 214 0.49 1.36 22.87
N MET A 215 1.42 0.76 22.11
CA MET A 215 1.77 -0.67 22.21
C MET A 215 2.41 -1.02 23.54
N GLU A 216 3.27 -0.15 24.07
CA GLU A 216 3.90 -0.29 25.37
C GLU A 216 2.86 -0.17 26.49
N ARG A 217 2.01 0.87 26.45
CA ARG A 217 1.06 1.16 27.53
C ARG A 217 -0.15 0.22 27.56
N TYR A 218 -0.71 -0.12 26.41
CA TYR A 218 -2.00 -0.84 26.32
C TYR A 218 -1.91 -2.20 25.64
N GLY A 219 -0.77 -2.53 25.03
CA GLY A 219 -0.59 -3.77 24.29
C GLY A 219 -1.19 -3.79 22.88
N TYR A 220 -1.86 -2.71 22.46
CA TYR A 220 -2.40 -2.51 21.12
C TYR A 220 -2.56 -1.00 20.85
N ALA A 221 -2.43 -0.58 19.60
CA ALA A 221 -2.45 0.82 19.16
C ALA A 221 -3.59 1.15 18.18
N VAL A 222 -4.18 0.14 17.54
CA VAL A 222 -5.17 0.26 16.46
C VAL A 222 -6.50 -0.39 16.86
N ALA A 223 -7.60 0.33 16.61
CA ALA A 223 -8.97 -0.05 16.93
C ALA A 223 -9.86 -0.03 15.69
N GLU A 224 -10.75 -1.00 15.56
CA GLU A 224 -11.76 -1.01 14.52
C GLU A 224 -12.91 -0.06 14.87
N VAL A 225 -13.54 0.54 13.86
CA VAL A 225 -14.83 1.19 13.97
C VAL A 225 -15.89 0.24 13.42
N VAL A 226 -16.88 -0.08 14.25
CA VAL A 226 -18.01 -0.94 13.92
C VAL A 226 -19.27 -0.23 14.38
N ASP A 227 -20.27 -0.16 13.51
CA ASP A 227 -21.57 0.47 13.78
C ASP A 227 -21.42 1.90 14.37
N GLY A 228 -20.51 2.70 13.79
CA GLY A 228 -20.27 4.07 14.22
C GLY A 228 -19.60 4.22 15.59
N ALA A 229 -18.97 3.18 16.14
CA ALA A 229 -18.32 3.24 17.45
C ALA A 229 -16.96 2.54 17.49
N CYS A 230 -16.02 3.18 18.19
CA CYS A 230 -14.66 2.69 18.37
C CYS A 230 -14.63 1.43 19.23
N ARG A 231 -14.12 0.31 18.72
CA ARG A 231 -14.08 -0.98 19.44
C ARG A 231 -13.08 -1.03 20.60
N SER A 232 -12.25 -0.01 20.79
CA SER A 232 -11.33 0.08 21.94
C SER A 232 -11.97 0.70 23.17
N CYS A 233 -12.66 1.84 23.02
CA CYS A 233 -13.27 2.56 24.14
C CYS A 233 -14.80 2.56 24.14
N ASN A 234 -15.40 1.99 23.10
CA ASN A 234 -16.84 1.91 22.89
C ASN A 234 -17.56 3.27 22.82
N MET A 235 -16.84 4.35 22.54
CA MET A 235 -17.42 5.67 22.26
C MET A 235 -17.84 5.81 20.81
N SER A 236 -18.87 6.63 20.59
CA SER A 236 -19.33 6.99 19.26
C SER A 236 -18.24 7.74 18.49
N VAL A 237 -18.12 7.38 17.23
CA VAL A 237 -17.31 8.04 16.22
C VAL A 237 -18.30 8.86 15.39
N SER A 238 -17.99 10.13 15.11
CA SER A 238 -18.90 10.97 14.32
C SER A 238 -19.19 10.33 12.97
N THR A 239 -20.41 10.50 12.44
CA THR A 239 -20.83 9.90 11.16
C THR A 239 -19.91 10.28 10.01
N GLN A 240 -19.43 11.53 10.00
CA GLN A 240 -18.44 12.02 9.03
C GLN A 240 -17.12 11.27 9.15
N MET A 241 -16.60 11.11 10.38
CA MET A 241 -15.36 10.36 10.60
C MET A 241 -15.52 8.88 10.28
N ALA A 242 -16.66 8.27 10.58
CA ALA A 242 -16.93 6.86 10.27
C ALA A 242 -16.95 6.60 8.75
N SER A 243 -17.63 7.45 7.97
CA SER A 243 -17.61 7.38 6.50
C SER A 243 -16.22 7.68 5.95
N ALA A 244 -15.51 8.68 6.48
CA ALA A 244 -14.16 9.00 6.07
C ALA A 244 -13.15 7.86 6.35
N ILE A 245 -13.31 7.12 7.45
CA ILE A 245 -12.47 5.94 7.76
C ILE A 245 -12.72 4.79 6.77
N GLU A 246 -13.94 4.67 6.24
CA GLU A 246 -14.28 3.63 5.25
C GLU A 246 -13.83 4.00 3.83
N GLU A 247 -13.81 5.29 3.51
CA GLU A 247 -13.63 5.80 2.14
C GLU A 247 -12.23 6.40 1.89
N SER A 248 -11.54 6.88 2.93
CA SER A 248 -10.21 7.49 2.84
C SER A 248 -9.08 6.56 3.30
N ASN A 249 -7.87 6.86 2.83
CA ASN A 249 -6.61 6.24 3.25
C ASN A 249 -5.86 7.10 4.30
N ASP A 250 -6.50 8.13 4.82
CA ASP A 250 -5.92 8.95 5.89
C ASP A 250 -5.82 8.21 7.22
N ILE A 251 -4.93 8.70 8.09
CA ILE A 251 -4.79 8.23 9.46
C ILE A 251 -5.78 8.95 10.36
N TYR A 252 -6.77 8.22 10.86
CA TYR A 252 -7.72 8.72 11.84
C TYR A 252 -7.35 8.26 13.24
N VAL A 253 -7.64 9.10 14.23
CA VAL A 253 -7.37 8.85 15.64
C VAL A 253 -8.65 9.03 16.42
N CYS A 254 -8.95 8.11 17.33
CA CYS A 254 -10.08 8.24 18.25
C CYS A 254 -9.83 9.41 19.20
N GLU A 255 -10.75 10.37 19.22
CA GLU A 255 -10.68 11.54 20.09
C GLU A 255 -10.75 11.18 21.58
N ASN A 256 -11.37 10.04 21.93
CA ASN A 256 -11.51 9.62 23.32
C ASN A 256 -10.31 8.81 23.84
N CYS A 257 -9.89 7.75 23.13
CA CYS A 257 -8.83 6.86 23.63
C CYS A 257 -7.49 7.00 22.90
N GLY A 258 -7.43 7.88 21.90
CA GLY A 258 -6.21 8.17 21.15
C GLY A 258 -5.68 7.02 20.28
N LYS A 259 -6.43 5.92 20.12
CA LYS A 259 -6.05 4.80 19.24
C LYS A 259 -6.26 5.18 17.79
N TYR A 260 -5.43 4.62 16.90
CA TYR A 260 -5.66 4.73 15.46
C TYR A 260 -6.93 3.97 15.07
N LEU A 261 -7.73 4.54 14.17
CA LEU A 261 -9.01 3.96 13.74
C LEU A 261 -8.87 3.32 12.35
N ILE A 262 -9.48 2.15 12.20
CA ILE A 262 -9.63 1.46 10.91
C ILE A 262 -11.07 1.02 10.69
N ALA A 263 -11.48 0.94 9.43
CA ALA A 263 -12.75 0.31 9.07
C ALA A 263 -12.72 -1.19 9.40
N ALA A 264 -13.83 -1.73 9.88
CA ALA A 264 -13.96 -3.17 10.06
C ALA A 264 -14.01 -3.88 8.70
N ARG A 265 -13.21 -4.93 8.51
CA ARG A 265 -13.25 -5.73 7.26
C ARG A 265 -14.65 -6.35 7.06
N LYS A 266 -15.24 -6.14 5.89
CA LYS A 266 -16.57 -6.67 5.50
C LYS A 266 -16.71 -8.20 5.68
N GLU A 267 -15.61 -8.95 5.56
CA GLU A 267 -15.61 -10.42 5.78
C GLU A 267 -15.95 -10.83 7.21
N ARG A 268 -15.66 -9.98 8.20
CA ARG A 268 -15.92 -10.27 9.62
C ARG A 268 -17.35 -9.94 10.04
N VAL A 269 -17.93 -8.88 9.48
CA VAL A 269 -19.36 -8.53 9.66
C VAL A 269 -20.27 -9.61 9.09
N ALA A 270 -19.89 -10.23 7.96
CA ALA A 270 -20.62 -11.36 7.40
C ALA A 270 -20.59 -12.60 8.31
N ARG A 271 -19.43 -12.90 8.93
CA ARG A 271 -19.25 -14.02 9.89
C ARG A 271 -19.97 -13.77 11.21
N GLU A 272 -19.92 -12.56 11.76
CA GLU A 272 -20.60 -12.20 13.01
C GLU A 272 -22.14 -12.13 12.82
N LYS A 273 -22.63 -11.72 11.64
CA LYS A 273 -24.06 -11.84 11.28
C LYS A 273 -24.50 -13.29 11.13
N THR A 274 -23.72 -14.14 10.45
CA THR A 274 -24.06 -15.57 10.32
C THR A 274 -23.99 -16.31 11.66
N GLU A 275 -23.12 -15.91 12.57
CA GLU A 275 -23.01 -16.51 13.91
C GLU A 275 -24.16 -16.05 14.83
N LYS A 276 -24.53 -14.76 14.82
CA LYS A 276 -25.74 -14.26 15.51
C LYS A 276 -27.03 -14.87 14.97
N GLU A 277 -27.17 -14.99 13.65
CA GLU A 277 -28.33 -15.65 13.03
C GLU A 277 -28.40 -17.16 13.32
N LYS A 278 -27.25 -17.85 13.45
CA LYS A 278 -27.21 -19.25 13.90
C LYS A 278 -27.65 -19.40 15.35
N ILE A 279 -27.16 -18.54 16.24
CA ILE A 279 -27.52 -18.54 17.66
C ILE A 279 -29.02 -18.20 17.85
N GLU A 280 -29.59 -17.33 17.02
CA GLU A 280 -31.01 -16.97 17.07
C GLU A 280 -31.93 -18.03 16.45
N LYS A 281 -31.47 -18.74 15.41
CA LYS A 281 -32.16 -19.89 14.81
C LYS A 281 -32.10 -21.18 15.65
N GLU A 282 -31.19 -21.29 16.61
CA GLU A 282 -31.10 -22.42 17.55
C GLU A 282 -31.97 -22.26 18.82
N LYS A 283 -32.44 -21.05 19.13
CA LYS A 283 -33.36 -20.79 20.27
C LYS A 283 -34.69 -21.58 20.24
N PRO A 284 -35.31 -21.93 19.09
CA PRO A 284 -36.53 -22.74 19.07
C PRO A 284 -36.27 -24.23 19.35
N ALA A 285 -35.07 -24.74 19.04
CA ALA A 285 -34.75 -26.17 19.16
C ALA A 285 -34.50 -26.60 20.62
N ILE A 286 -34.04 -25.69 21.48
CA ILE A 286 -33.81 -25.95 22.91
C ILE A 286 -35.13 -26.00 23.69
N LYS A 287 -36.14 -25.20 23.30
CA LYS A 287 -37.48 -25.23 23.95
C LYS A 287 -38.33 -26.46 23.60
N ALA A 288 -38.10 -27.09 22.44
CA ALA A 288 -38.83 -28.29 22.03
C ALA A 288 -38.35 -29.58 22.73
N LYS A 289 -37.06 -29.66 23.09
CA LYS A 289 -36.49 -30.82 23.82
C LYS A 289 -36.88 -30.86 25.30
N ALA A 290 -37.25 -29.74 25.91
CA ALA A 290 -37.70 -29.68 27.30
C ALA A 290 -39.14 -30.18 27.52
N ARG A 291 -39.98 -30.28 26.48
CA ARG A 291 -41.39 -30.73 26.58
C ARG A 291 -41.59 -32.25 26.44
N LYS A 292 -40.57 -33.01 25.98
CA LYS A 292 -40.69 -34.47 25.74
C LYS A 292 -40.15 -35.36 26.88
N ALA A 293 -39.74 -34.78 28.02
CA ALA A 293 -39.10 -35.52 29.12
C ALA A 293 -39.90 -35.50 30.44
N GLY A 294 -41.24 -35.50 30.39
CA GLY A 294 -42.05 -35.40 31.59
C GLY A 294 -43.44 -35.99 31.50
N GLU A 295 -43.55 -37.32 31.48
CA GLU A 295 -44.71 -38.02 32.05
C GLU A 295 -44.18 -39.05 33.08
N PRO A 296 -44.53 -38.92 34.37
CA PRO A 296 -44.09 -39.85 35.39
C PRO A 296 -45.02 -41.06 35.45
N THR A 297 -44.44 -42.26 35.40
CA THR A 297 -45.12 -43.51 35.78
C THR A 297 -45.28 -43.58 37.31
N PRO A 298 -46.45 -44.02 37.83
CA PRO A 298 -46.70 -44.00 39.28
C PRO A 298 -45.98 -45.16 39.97
N LYS A 299 -45.01 -44.85 40.84
CA LYS A 299 -44.38 -45.84 41.73
C LYS A 299 -45.18 -46.01 43.03
N LYS A 300 -45.54 -47.27 43.30
CA LYS A 300 -46.13 -47.77 44.55
C LYS A 300 -45.28 -47.37 45.77
N LYS A 301 -45.95 -46.87 46.83
CA LYS A 301 -45.36 -46.61 48.15
C LYS A 301 -45.16 -47.91 48.94
N PRO A 302 -44.02 -48.13 49.61
CA PRO A 302 -43.94 -49.05 50.73
C PRO A 302 -44.18 -48.32 52.06
N ALA A 303 -44.79 -49.06 52.98
CA ALA A 303 -45.20 -48.64 54.31
C ALA A 303 -44.02 -48.32 55.24
N ARG A 304 -44.27 -47.45 56.23
CA ARG A 304 -43.50 -47.38 57.47
C ARG A 304 -44.42 -47.19 58.67
N LYS A 305 -44.33 -48.19 59.54
CA LYS A 305 -44.73 -48.31 60.96
C LYS A 305 -46.18 -48.08 61.31
#